data_AF-A0A5M9P3P6-F1
#
_entry.id   AF-A0A5M9P3P6-F1
#
_cell.length_a   1.000
_cell.length_b   1.000
_cell.length_c   1.000
_cell.angle_alpha   90.00
_cell.angle_beta   90.00
_cell.angle_gamma   90.00
#
_symmetry.space_group_name_H-M   'P 1'
#
loop_
_entity.id
_entity.type
_entity.pdbx_description
1 polymer ?
#
loop_
_entity_poly.entity_id
_entity_poly.type
_entity_poly.pdbx_seq_one_letter_code
_entity_poly.pdbx_strand_id
1 'polypeptide(L)'
;MWMLLRVFIAYLMIAPTYAIFILSNTAAPRFLETKPEVLAWLSCFLLLIGYVLIRFSRTRYAGKLLSLSVLGAVVLIMYVEERYRIFEVYANAWSLFLAALYLMMLLYFIFPVKQLKPLLSLVPVAGVSWFLVWSFMWPASLTYDLISSKATISPERYQKVIDLLPEVYLDGFQSGLFSMLLALWLYAFVILCYNPKRSYRTLAAHIAKIRNARH
;
A
#
# COMPACT_ATOMS: atom_id res chain seq x y z
N MET A 1 -25.53 -16.49 -15.71
CA MET A 1 -25.98 -15.37 -14.85
C MET A 1 -24.86 -14.81 -13.96
N TRP A 2 -24.23 -15.59 -13.09
CA TRP A 2 -23.16 -15.09 -12.19
C TRP A 2 -21.92 -14.54 -12.88
N MET A 3 -21.49 -15.14 -13.99
CA MET A 3 -20.36 -14.63 -14.77
C MET A 3 -20.67 -13.27 -15.42
N LEU A 4 -21.89 -13.12 -15.98
CA LEU A 4 -22.38 -11.84 -16.51
C LEU A 4 -22.43 -10.75 -15.42
N LEU A 5 -22.92 -11.09 -14.23
CA LEU A 5 -22.94 -10.17 -13.09
C LEU A 5 -21.52 -9.73 -12.68
N ARG A 6 -20.54 -10.65 -12.68
CA ARG A 6 -19.14 -10.30 -12.37
C ARG A 6 -18.51 -9.41 -13.43
N VAL A 7 -18.78 -9.69 -14.71
CA VAL A 7 -18.33 -8.84 -15.81
C VAL A 7 -18.97 -7.45 -15.70
N PHE A 8 -20.25 -7.37 -15.37
CA PHE A 8 -20.94 -6.10 -15.14
C PHE A 8 -20.35 -5.31 -13.96
N ILE A 9 -20.11 -5.97 -12.82
CA ILE A 9 -19.44 -5.33 -11.67
C ILE A 9 -18.03 -4.89 -12.06
N ALA A 10 -17.24 -5.73 -12.73
CA ALA A 10 -15.89 -5.38 -13.16
C ALA A 10 -15.90 -4.18 -14.13
N TYR A 11 -16.89 -4.11 -15.02
CA TYR A 11 -17.12 -2.97 -15.91
C TYR A 11 -17.40 -1.68 -15.13
N LEU A 12 -18.26 -1.72 -14.12
CA LEU A 12 -18.52 -0.57 -13.24
C LEU A 12 -17.27 -0.12 -12.47
N MET A 13 -16.34 -1.04 -12.17
CA MET A 13 -15.10 -0.72 -11.46
C MET A 13 -14.03 -0.07 -12.35
N ILE A 14 -14.21 -0.03 -13.68
CA ILE A 14 -13.24 0.60 -14.60
C ILE A 14 -13.13 2.09 -14.31
N ALA A 15 -14.26 2.82 -14.21
CA ALA A 15 -14.25 4.27 -14.01
C ALA A 15 -13.61 4.69 -12.65
N PRO A 16 -13.95 4.07 -11.51
CA PRO A 16 -13.25 4.31 -10.24
C PRO A 16 -11.76 4.00 -10.32
N THR A 17 -11.37 2.90 -10.97
CA THR A 17 -9.95 2.52 -11.14
C THR A 17 -9.20 3.56 -11.95
N TYR A 18 -9.81 4.07 -13.02
CA TYR A 18 -9.25 5.13 -13.84
C TYR A 18 -9.12 6.45 -13.09
N ALA A 19 -10.11 6.82 -12.28
CA ALA A 19 -10.03 8.01 -11.42
C ALA A 19 -8.89 7.90 -10.40
N ILE A 20 -8.75 6.75 -9.74
CA ILE A 20 -7.64 6.47 -8.81
C ILE A 20 -6.29 6.56 -9.53
N PHE A 21 -6.19 6.01 -10.74
CA PHE A 21 -4.98 6.09 -11.55
C PHE A 21 -4.60 7.53 -11.86
N ILE A 22 -5.55 8.36 -12.31
CA ILE A 22 -5.30 9.79 -12.56
C ILE A 22 -4.85 10.50 -11.30
N LEU A 23 -5.59 10.34 -10.19
CA LEU A 23 -5.27 10.97 -8.91
C LEU A 23 -3.85 10.59 -8.45
N SER A 24 -3.53 9.30 -8.47
CA SER A 24 -2.20 8.78 -8.14
C SER A 24 -1.11 9.32 -9.07
N ASN A 25 -1.41 9.50 -10.35
CA ASN A 25 -0.45 10.01 -11.33
C ASN A 25 -0.21 11.51 -11.19
N THR A 26 -1.23 12.27 -10.77
CA THR A 26 -1.13 13.71 -10.50
C THR A 26 -0.55 14.05 -9.14
N ALA A 27 -0.70 13.16 -8.16
CA ALA A 27 -0.24 13.36 -6.78
C ALA A 27 1.28 13.16 -6.59
N ALA A 28 2.06 13.20 -7.68
CA ALA A 28 3.51 13.06 -7.64
C ALA A 28 4.12 14.08 -6.66
N PRO A 29 4.69 13.64 -5.52
CA PRO A 29 5.35 14.56 -4.62
C PRO A 29 6.61 15.04 -5.33
N ARG A 30 6.72 16.36 -5.47
CA ARG A 30 7.84 17.01 -6.14
C ARG A 30 9.16 16.91 -5.34
N PHE A 31 9.16 16.23 -4.18
CA PHE A 31 10.25 16.20 -3.20
C PHE A 31 10.42 14.81 -2.56
N LEU A 32 10.45 13.75 -3.39
CA LEU A 32 10.64 12.37 -2.93
C LEU A 32 12.08 11.89 -3.18
N GLU A 33 13.09 12.75 -2.97
CA GLU A 33 14.48 12.29 -2.90
C GLU A 33 14.66 11.51 -1.59
N THR A 34 14.40 10.21 -1.62
CA THR A 34 14.64 9.36 -0.46
C THR A 34 16.15 9.15 -0.33
N LYS A 35 16.74 9.59 0.78
CA LYS A 35 18.18 9.38 1.02
C LYS A 35 18.46 7.90 1.26
N PRO A 36 19.48 7.31 0.60
CA PRO A 36 19.77 5.88 0.72
C PRO A 36 20.13 5.48 2.16
N GLU A 37 20.73 6.38 2.94
CA GLU A 37 21.03 6.17 4.34
C GLU A 37 19.74 6.00 5.17
N VAL A 38 18.76 6.88 4.96
CA VAL A 38 17.47 6.83 5.65
C VAL A 38 16.72 5.56 5.28
N LEU A 39 16.71 5.22 3.99
CA LEU A 39 16.11 3.98 3.50
C LEU A 39 16.74 2.75 4.15
N ALA A 40 18.07 2.68 4.23
CA ALA A 40 18.79 1.57 4.84
C ALA A 40 18.49 1.46 6.33
N TRP A 41 18.59 2.57 7.08
CA TRP A 41 18.34 2.59 8.53
C TRP A 41 16.90 2.19 8.87
N LEU A 42 15.91 2.81 8.23
CA LEU A 42 14.51 2.49 8.47
C LEU A 42 14.17 1.06 8.05
N SER A 43 14.69 0.60 6.91
CA SER A 43 14.45 -0.78 6.46
C SER A 43 15.02 -1.79 7.45
N CYS A 44 16.27 -1.59 7.90
CA CYS A 44 16.90 -2.45 8.91
C CYS A 44 16.10 -2.46 10.22
N PHE A 45 15.67 -1.29 10.70
CA PHE A 45 14.88 -1.17 11.92
C PHE A 45 13.52 -1.88 11.81
N LEU A 46 12.78 -1.66 10.71
CA LEU A 46 11.49 -2.31 10.48
C LEU A 46 11.64 -3.83 10.25
N LEU A 47 12.72 -4.29 9.63
CA LEU A 47 13.03 -5.71 9.48
C LEU A 47 13.35 -6.37 10.82
N LEU A 48 14.06 -5.68 11.72
CA LEU A 48 14.29 -6.15 13.09
C LEU A 48 12.96 -6.31 13.83
N ILE A 49 12.06 -5.32 13.75
CA ILE A 49 10.71 -5.43 14.32
C ILE A 49 9.95 -6.61 13.69
N GLY A 50 9.98 -6.74 12.37
CA GLY A 50 9.37 -7.86 11.65
C GLY A 50 9.89 -9.22 12.13
N TYR A 51 11.21 -9.33 12.30
CA TYR A 51 11.86 -10.53 12.83
C TYR A 51 11.38 -10.85 14.25
N VAL A 52 11.35 -9.87 15.16
CA VAL A 52 10.85 -10.04 16.52
C VAL A 52 9.39 -10.52 16.49
N LEU A 53 8.54 -9.90 15.67
CA LEU A 53 7.13 -10.31 15.52
C LEU A 53 6.97 -11.72 14.95
N ILE A 54 7.89 -12.19 14.10
CA ILE A 54 7.89 -13.55 13.56
C ILE A 54 8.13 -14.60 14.65
N ARG A 55 8.89 -14.26 15.70
CA ARG A 55 9.23 -15.17 16.80
C ARG A 55 8.03 -15.50 17.69
N PHE A 56 7.03 -14.62 17.76
CA PHE A 56 5.81 -14.86 18.53
C PHE A 56 4.72 -15.48 17.65
N SER A 57 4.17 -16.62 18.05
CA SER A 57 3.16 -17.37 17.29
C SER A 57 1.94 -16.52 16.92
N ARG A 58 1.50 -15.65 17.84
CA ARG A 58 0.33 -14.76 17.67
C ARG A 58 0.56 -13.66 16.64
N THR A 59 1.78 -13.16 16.48
CA THR A 59 2.11 -12.05 15.56
C THR A 59 2.87 -12.49 14.32
N ARG A 60 3.09 -13.80 14.14
CA ARG A 60 3.94 -14.35 13.09
C ARG A 60 3.56 -13.87 11.68
N TYR A 61 2.26 -13.83 11.38
CA TYR A 61 1.77 -13.37 10.08
C TYR A 61 1.94 -11.86 9.88
N ALA A 62 1.74 -11.06 10.93
CA ALA A 62 1.99 -9.62 10.89
C ALA A 62 3.48 -9.33 10.67
N GLY A 63 4.37 -10.07 11.33
CA GLY A 63 5.81 -9.95 11.12
C GLY A 63 6.24 -10.31 9.69
N LYS A 64 5.71 -11.41 9.12
CA LYS A 64 5.94 -11.76 7.70
C LYS A 64 5.45 -10.68 6.74
N LEU A 65 4.24 -10.16 6.97
CA LEU A 65 3.66 -9.10 6.17
C LEU A 65 4.54 -7.85 6.22
N LEU A 66 4.94 -7.43 7.42
CA LEU A 66 5.84 -6.28 7.60
C LEU A 66 7.15 -6.48 6.86
N SER A 67 7.84 -7.62 7.04
CA SER A 67 9.11 -7.89 6.38
C SER A 67 9.02 -7.86 4.85
N LEU A 68 7.97 -8.48 4.27
CA LEU A 68 7.73 -8.42 2.82
C LEU A 68 7.38 -7.01 2.35
N SER A 69 6.66 -6.24 3.17
CA SER A 69 6.25 -4.88 2.82
C SER A 69 7.42 -3.90 2.89
N VAL A 70 8.41 -4.13 3.75
CA VAL A 70 9.66 -3.35 3.72
C VAL A 70 10.38 -3.56 2.38
N LEU A 71 10.49 -4.80 1.90
CA LEU A 71 11.07 -5.08 0.58
C LEU A 71 10.25 -4.44 -0.54
N GLY A 72 8.92 -4.51 -0.47
CA GLY A 72 8.04 -3.84 -1.42
C GLY A 72 8.19 -2.31 -1.39
N ALA A 73 8.39 -1.71 -0.22
CA ALA A 73 8.62 -0.27 -0.08
C ALA A 73 9.95 0.15 -0.71
N VAL A 74 11.01 -0.65 -0.54
CA VAL A 74 12.30 -0.43 -1.22
C VAL A 74 12.11 -0.44 -2.74
N VAL A 75 11.39 -1.43 -3.28
CA VAL A 75 11.10 -1.50 -4.72
C VAL A 75 10.31 -0.27 -5.18
N LEU A 76 9.27 0.15 -4.44
CA LEU A 76 8.49 1.34 -4.79
C LEU A 76 9.35 2.61 -4.85
N ILE A 77 10.29 2.75 -3.92
CA ILE A 77 11.21 3.89 -3.87
C ILE A 77 12.20 3.86 -5.03
N MET A 78 12.72 2.69 -5.42
CA MET A 78 13.63 2.58 -6.57
C MET A 78 13.01 3.07 -7.88
N TYR A 79 11.70 2.92 -8.05
CA TYR A 79 10.98 3.34 -9.24
C TYR A 79 10.18 4.63 -9.03
N VAL A 80 10.44 5.39 -7.96
CA VAL A 80 9.63 6.55 -7.62
C VAL A 80 9.76 7.65 -8.67
N GLU A 81 10.96 7.89 -9.18
CA GLU A 81 11.18 8.94 -10.19
C GLU A 81 10.92 8.48 -11.62
N GLU A 82 10.67 7.18 -11.82
CA GLU A 82 10.51 6.58 -13.13
C GLU A 82 9.15 6.92 -13.74
N ARG A 83 9.21 7.45 -14.97
CA ARG A 83 8.03 7.80 -15.77
C ARG A 83 8.09 7.12 -17.11
N TYR A 84 6.99 6.47 -17.46
CA TYR A 84 6.84 5.80 -18.74
C TYR A 84 5.83 6.53 -19.60
N ARG A 85 6.15 6.67 -20.89
CA ARG A 85 5.18 7.14 -21.88
C ARG A 85 4.37 5.95 -22.37
N ILE A 86 3.08 5.94 -22.07
CA ILE A 86 2.13 4.92 -22.53
C ILE A 86 1.09 5.63 -23.39
N PHE A 87 1.08 5.31 -24.69
CA PHE A 87 0.38 6.10 -25.70
C PHE A 87 0.78 7.59 -25.62
N GLU A 88 -0.18 8.48 -25.36
CA GLU A 88 0.04 9.93 -25.22
C GLU A 88 0.04 10.40 -23.75
N VAL A 89 0.09 9.49 -22.78
CA VAL A 89 0.06 9.82 -21.35
C VAL A 89 1.37 9.44 -20.69
N TYR A 90 1.97 10.40 -19.97
CA TYR A 90 3.08 10.11 -19.05
C TYR A 90 2.51 9.53 -17.75
N ALA A 91 2.92 8.32 -17.41
CA ALA A 91 2.51 7.61 -16.22
C ALA A 91 3.70 7.35 -15.30
N ASN A 92 3.58 7.71 -14.02
CA ASN A 92 4.55 7.35 -13.00
C ASN A 92 4.53 5.83 -12.77
N ALA A 93 5.69 5.24 -12.49
CA ALA A 93 5.81 3.81 -12.27
C ALA A 93 4.91 3.31 -11.12
N TRP A 94 4.77 4.08 -10.04
CA TRP A 94 3.89 3.72 -8.92
C TRP A 94 2.41 3.65 -9.36
N SER A 95 1.96 4.53 -10.26
CA SER A 95 0.58 4.54 -10.75
C SER A 95 0.32 3.33 -11.66
N LEU A 96 1.32 2.94 -12.45
CA LEU A 96 1.26 1.72 -13.25
C LEU A 96 1.26 0.46 -12.40
N PHE A 97 2.08 0.43 -11.35
CA PHE A 97 2.09 -0.69 -10.41
C PHE A 97 0.73 -0.83 -9.70
N LEU A 98 0.10 0.28 -9.32
CA LEU A 98 -1.25 0.30 -8.76
C LEU A 98 -2.30 -0.19 -9.78
N ALA A 99 -2.22 0.27 -11.03
CA ALA A 99 -3.10 -0.18 -12.11
C ALA A 99 -2.97 -1.69 -12.37
N ALA A 100 -1.75 -2.22 -12.34
CA ALA A 100 -1.48 -3.64 -12.50
C ALA A 100 -2.10 -4.47 -11.35
N LEU A 101 -2.00 -4.00 -10.10
CA LEU A 101 -2.65 -4.64 -8.95
C LEU A 101 -4.17 -4.67 -9.09
N TYR A 102 -4.78 -3.56 -9.56
CA TYR A 102 -6.21 -3.53 -9.83
C TYR A 102 -6.61 -4.48 -10.95
N LEU A 103 -5.85 -4.52 -12.03
CA LEU A 103 -6.13 -5.43 -13.14
C LEU A 103 -6.04 -6.89 -12.69
N MET A 104 -5.03 -7.27 -11.90
CA MET A 104 -4.90 -8.62 -11.34
C MET A 104 -6.09 -8.99 -10.44
N MET A 105 -6.55 -8.05 -9.60
CA MET A 105 -7.71 -8.21 -8.74
C MET A 105 -9.01 -8.39 -9.53
N LEU A 106 -9.24 -7.56 -10.56
CA LEU A 106 -10.40 -7.65 -11.44
C LEU A 106 -10.39 -8.94 -12.26
N LEU A 107 -9.24 -9.32 -12.79
CA LEU A 107 -9.07 -10.56 -13.54
C LEU A 107 -9.44 -11.77 -12.67
N TYR A 108 -8.96 -11.82 -11.42
CA TYR A 108 -9.34 -12.88 -10.50
C TYR A 108 -10.83 -12.87 -10.14
N PHE A 109 -11.42 -11.69 -9.97
CA PHE A 109 -12.83 -11.57 -9.66
C PHE A 109 -13.71 -12.18 -10.77
N ILE A 110 -13.39 -11.87 -12.03
CA ILE A 110 -14.08 -12.43 -13.20
C ILE A 110 -13.76 -13.93 -13.32
N PHE A 111 -12.47 -14.28 -13.32
CA PHE A 111 -11.94 -15.63 -13.51
C PHE A 111 -11.17 -16.07 -12.26
N PRO A 112 -11.82 -16.71 -11.26
CA PRO A 112 -11.21 -17.08 -9.99
C PRO A 112 -10.33 -18.33 -10.12
N VAL A 113 -9.30 -18.22 -10.96
CA VAL A 113 -8.37 -19.26 -11.36
C VAL A 113 -7.36 -19.48 -10.24
N LYS A 114 -7.05 -20.74 -9.91
CA LYS A 114 -6.16 -21.08 -8.78
C LYS A 114 -4.76 -20.49 -8.95
N GLN A 115 -4.26 -20.40 -10.19
CA GLN A 115 -2.96 -19.83 -10.53
C GLN A 115 -2.83 -18.34 -10.16
N LEU A 116 -3.92 -17.58 -10.08
CA LEU A 116 -3.90 -16.16 -9.73
C LEU A 116 -3.88 -15.90 -8.22
N LYS A 117 -4.14 -16.92 -7.39
CA LYS A 117 -4.17 -16.77 -5.92
C LYS A 117 -2.85 -16.30 -5.30
N PRO A 118 -1.67 -16.80 -5.72
CA PRO A 118 -0.41 -16.29 -5.21
C PRO A 118 -0.22 -14.80 -5.51
N LEU A 119 -0.62 -14.33 -6.69
CA LEU A 119 -0.52 -12.92 -7.07
C LEU A 119 -1.40 -12.02 -6.18
N LEU A 120 -2.60 -12.48 -5.81
CA LEU A 120 -3.48 -11.77 -4.87
C LEU A 120 -2.85 -11.61 -3.49
N SER A 121 -2.00 -12.55 -3.06
CA SER A 121 -1.32 -12.44 -1.77
C SER A 121 -0.30 -11.30 -1.72
N LEU A 122 0.09 -10.75 -2.88
CA LEU A 122 0.94 -9.57 -2.98
C LEU A 122 0.17 -8.27 -2.76
N VAL A 123 -1.16 -8.25 -2.88
CA VAL A 123 -1.95 -7.02 -2.72
C VAL A 123 -1.84 -6.44 -1.30
N PRO A 124 -2.00 -7.24 -0.21
CA PRO A 124 -1.75 -6.74 1.14
C PRO A 124 -0.32 -6.25 1.34
N VAL A 125 0.66 -6.94 0.76
CA VAL A 125 2.07 -6.54 0.82
C VAL A 125 2.26 -5.18 0.15
N ALA A 126 1.72 -5.00 -1.06
CA ALA A 126 1.82 -3.76 -1.81
C ALA A 126 1.11 -2.62 -1.05
N GLY A 127 -0.11 -2.84 -0.56
CA GLY A 127 -0.86 -1.83 0.22
C GLY A 127 -0.09 -1.35 1.46
N VAL A 128 0.49 -2.28 2.22
CA VAL A 128 1.33 -1.93 3.38
C VAL A 128 2.65 -1.29 2.93
N SER A 129 3.23 -1.70 1.80
CA SER A 129 4.43 -1.07 1.24
C SER A 129 4.20 0.41 0.93
N TRP A 130 3.09 0.77 0.30
CA TRP A 130 2.72 2.17 0.09
C TRP A 130 2.53 2.91 1.41
N PHE A 131 1.85 2.31 2.38
CA PHE A 131 1.73 2.90 3.71
C PHE A 131 3.11 3.22 4.31
N LEU A 132 4.06 2.29 4.20
CA LEU A 132 5.42 2.50 4.71
C LEU A 132 6.15 3.65 4.02
N VAL A 133 6.04 3.75 2.69
CA VAL A 133 6.66 4.82 1.91
C VAL A 133 6.13 6.19 2.34
N TRP A 134 4.81 6.35 2.37
CA TRP A 134 4.16 7.63 2.64
C TRP A 134 4.21 8.04 4.11
N SER A 135 4.06 7.09 5.03
CA SER A 135 3.93 7.38 6.46
C SER A 135 5.27 7.48 7.18
N PHE A 136 6.32 6.83 6.66
CA PHE A 136 7.62 6.77 7.34
C PHE A 136 8.76 7.23 6.45
N MET A 137 8.95 6.62 5.28
CA MET A 137 10.17 6.84 4.48
C MET A 137 10.28 8.28 3.99
N TRP A 138 9.17 8.84 3.49
CA TRP A 138 9.14 10.21 2.99
C TRP A 138 9.32 11.26 4.12
N PRO A 139 8.52 11.27 5.20
CA PRO A 139 8.70 12.23 6.29
C PRO A 139 10.08 12.12 6.98
N ALA A 140 10.62 10.91 7.12
CA ALA A 140 11.93 10.69 7.72
C ALA A 140 13.06 11.23 6.83
N SER A 141 12.96 11.08 5.51
CA SER A 141 13.94 11.65 4.57
C SER A 141 13.95 13.17 4.64
N LEU A 142 12.76 13.79 4.71
CA LEU A 142 12.63 15.24 4.89
C LEU A 142 13.24 15.70 6.22
N THR A 143 13.02 14.94 7.30
CA THR A 143 13.63 15.23 8.61
C THR A 143 15.14 15.12 8.58
N TYR A 144 15.67 14.12 7.89
CA TYR A 144 17.11 13.93 7.73
C TYR A 144 17.75 15.10 6.98
N ASP A 145 17.14 15.54 5.88
CA ASP A 145 17.60 16.70 5.11
C ASP A 145 17.56 17.98 5.93
N LEU A 146 16.52 18.16 6.74
CA LEU A 146 16.39 19.30 7.65
C LEU A 146 17.51 19.31 8.69
N ILE A 147 17.77 18.19 9.37
CA ILE A 147 18.84 18.08 10.36
C ILE A 147 20.21 18.34 9.71
N SER A 148 20.44 17.79 8.52
CA SER A 148 21.70 17.93 7.78
C SER A 148 21.95 19.37 7.28
N SER A 149 20.89 20.14 7.02
CA SER A 149 20.95 21.52 6.53
C SER A 149 20.93 22.59 7.64
N LYS A 150 20.95 22.19 8.92
CA LYS A 150 20.90 23.12 10.06
C LYS A 150 22.00 24.20 10.02
N ALA A 151 23.19 23.86 9.52
CA ALA A 151 24.32 24.79 9.47
C ALA A 151 24.24 25.80 8.30
N THR A 152 23.39 25.56 7.30
CA THR A 152 23.30 26.37 6.08
C THR A 152 22.05 27.25 6.01
N ILE A 153 21.04 26.95 6.84
CA ILE A 153 19.76 27.67 6.87
C ILE A 153 19.73 28.66 8.03
N SER A 154 19.19 29.86 7.79
CA SER A 154 18.93 30.86 8.85
C SER A 154 18.05 30.27 9.97
N PRO A 155 18.32 30.53 11.26
CA PRO A 155 17.57 29.97 12.38
C PRO A 155 16.05 30.15 12.29
N GLU A 156 15.59 31.30 11.79
CA GLU A 156 14.17 31.62 11.62
C GLU A 156 13.47 30.71 10.61
N ARG A 157 14.10 30.47 9.45
CA ARG A 157 13.58 29.56 8.43
C ARG A 157 13.63 28.10 8.91
N TYR A 158 14.69 27.72 9.61
CA TYR A 158 14.82 26.39 10.19
C TYR A 158 13.69 26.10 11.18
N GLN A 159 13.42 27.03 12.10
CA GLN A 159 12.34 26.89 13.08
C GLN A 159 10.98 26.79 12.40
N LYS A 160 10.71 27.63 11.39
CA LYS A 160 9.46 27.57 10.62
C LYS A 160 9.23 26.22 9.95
N VAL A 161 10.28 25.57 9.45
CA VAL A 161 10.16 24.23 8.84
C VAL A 161 9.98 23.14 9.90
N ILE A 162 10.66 23.25 11.05
CA ILE A 162 10.45 22.36 12.20
C ILE A 162 9.00 22.42 12.69
N ASP A 163 8.42 23.62 12.76
CA ASP A 163 7.05 23.82 13.22
C ASP A 163 6.01 23.18 12.28
N LEU A 164 6.33 23.06 10.98
CA LEU A 164 5.49 22.40 9.97
C LEU A 164 5.69 20.87 9.92
N LEU A 165 6.76 20.36 10.53
CA LEU A 165 7.11 18.94 10.45
C LEU A 165 6.01 18.01 10.98
N PRO A 166 5.34 18.29 12.12
CA PRO A 166 4.25 17.44 12.61
C PRO A 166 3.09 17.31 11.62
N GLU A 167 2.74 18.39 10.90
CA GLU A 167 1.69 18.40 9.89
C GLU A 167 2.09 17.53 8.69
N VAL A 168 3.34 17.63 8.24
CA VAL A 168 3.88 16.76 7.18
C VAL A 168 3.81 15.27 7.55
N TYR A 169 4.15 14.92 8.80
CA TYR A 169 4.03 13.55 9.29
C TYR A 169 2.57 13.08 9.35
N LEU A 170 1.66 13.95 9.78
CA LEU A 170 0.24 13.65 9.84
C LEU A 170 -0.34 13.42 8.43
N ASP A 171 -0.03 14.31 7.49
CA ASP A 171 -0.47 14.23 6.10
C ASP A 171 0.10 12.99 5.40
N GLY A 172 1.38 12.70 5.63
CA GLY A 172 2.03 11.48 5.14
C GLY A 172 1.37 10.22 5.69
N PHE A 173 1.08 10.20 6.99
CA PHE A 173 0.37 9.08 7.63
C PHE A 173 -1.05 8.90 7.09
N GLN A 174 -1.83 9.99 6.98
CA GLN A 174 -3.18 9.94 6.43
C GLN A 174 -3.17 9.45 4.98
N SER A 175 -2.28 10.00 4.15
CA SER A 175 -2.14 9.62 2.73
C SER A 175 -1.73 8.15 2.59
N GLY A 176 -0.79 7.69 3.41
CA GLY A 176 -0.39 6.29 3.47
C GLY A 176 -1.54 5.37 3.89
N LEU A 177 -2.30 5.77 4.91
CA LEU A 177 -3.43 5.02 5.44
C LEU A 177 -4.54 4.90 4.39
N PHE A 178 -4.90 6.01 3.73
CA PHE A 178 -5.88 6.01 2.64
C PHE A 178 -5.44 5.11 1.50
N SER A 179 -4.17 5.19 1.08
CA SER A 179 -3.62 4.36 -0.01
C SER A 179 -3.69 2.87 0.33
N MET A 180 -3.34 2.48 1.55
CA MET A 180 -3.42 1.10 2.00
C MET A 180 -4.87 0.62 2.09
N LEU A 181 -5.77 1.41 2.66
CA LEU A 181 -7.19 1.06 2.78
C LEU A 181 -7.84 0.90 1.41
N LEU A 182 -7.48 1.73 0.44
CA LEU A 182 -7.97 1.64 -0.93
C LEU A 182 -7.61 0.29 -1.57
N ALA A 183 -6.36 -0.16 -1.42
CA ALA A 183 -5.90 -1.45 -1.93
C ALA A 183 -6.54 -2.63 -1.16
N LEU A 184 -6.60 -2.55 0.17
CA LEU A 184 -7.14 -3.60 1.03
C LEU A 184 -8.64 -3.76 0.91
N TRP A 185 -9.39 -2.67 0.74
CA TRP A 185 -10.84 -2.70 0.57
C TRP A 185 -11.22 -3.43 -0.72
N LEU A 186 -10.52 -3.14 -1.82
CA LEU A 186 -10.73 -3.83 -3.10
C LEU A 186 -10.29 -5.29 -3.06
N TYR A 187 -9.18 -5.57 -2.38
CA TYR A 187 -8.77 -6.95 -2.11
C TYR A 187 -9.83 -7.73 -1.33
N ALA A 188 -10.36 -7.15 -0.25
CA ALA A 188 -11.42 -7.76 0.56
C ALA A 188 -12.69 -7.98 -0.26
N PHE A 189 -13.10 -6.99 -1.06
CA PHE A 189 -14.24 -7.12 -1.97
C PHE A 189 -14.06 -8.30 -2.92
N VAL A 190 -12.90 -8.40 -3.58
CA VAL A 190 -12.60 -9.47 -4.53
C VAL A 190 -12.63 -10.84 -3.83
N ILE A 191 -11.98 -10.98 -2.67
CA ILE A 191 -11.92 -12.24 -1.92
C ILE A 191 -13.29 -12.65 -1.34
N LEU A 192 -14.13 -11.72 -0.92
CA LEU A 192 -15.44 -12.03 -0.36
C LEU A 192 -16.48 -12.28 -1.47
N CYS A 193 -16.47 -11.48 -2.52
CA CYS A 193 -17.50 -11.47 -3.56
C CYS A 193 -17.18 -12.38 -4.75
N TYR A 194 -15.96 -12.94 -4.89
CA TYR A 194 -15.69 -13.90 -5.97
C TYR A 194 -16.48 -15.21 -5.82
N ASN A 195 -17.00 -15.55 -4.64
CA ASN A 195 -17.91 -16.69 -4.46
C ASN A 195 -18.83 -16.46 -3.24
N PRO A 196 -19.90 -15.65 -3.39
CA PRO A 196 -20.69 -15.20 -2.26
C PRO A 196 -21.34 -16.36 -1.50
N LYS A 197 -21.73 -17.44 -2.20
CA LYS A 197 -22.32 -18.64 -1.57
C LYS A 197 -21.32 -19.37 -0.66
N ARG A 198 -20.07 -19.48 -1.08
CA ARG A 198 -19.01 -20.11 -0.27
C ARG A 198 -18.54 -19.19 0.85
N SER A 199 -18.30 -17.92 0.53
CA SER A 199 -17.86 -16.91 1.51
C SER A 199 -18.89 -16.74 2.63
N TYR A 200 -20.18 -16.66 2.30
CA TYR A 200 -21.26 -16.59 3.30
C TYR A 200 -21.28 -17.81 4.20
N ARG A 201 -21.18 -19.02 3.64
CA ARG A 201 -21.14 -20.27 4.43
C ARG A 201 -19.92 -20.32 5.35
N THR A 202 -18.74 -19.90 4.88
CA THR A 202 -17.51 -19.89 5.68
C THR A 202 -17.58 -18.84 6.80
N LEU A 203 -18.08 -17.64 6.51
CA LEU A 203 -18.24 -16.58 7.51
C LEU A 203 -19.28 -16.97 8.57
N ALA A 204 -20.43 -17.50 8.15
CA ALA A 204 -21.48 -17.98 9.05
C ALA A 204 -20.96 -19.11 9.96
N ALA A 205 -20.18 -20.05 9.42
CA ALA A 205 -19.55 -21.10 10.21
C ALA A 205 -18.53 -20.56 11.22
N HIS A 206 -17.75 -19.54 10.84
CA HIS A 206 -16.78 -18.90 11.74
C HIS A 206 -17.48 -18.15 12.88
N ILE A 207 -18.53 -17.39 12.58
CA ILE A 207 -19.35 -16.67 13.57
C ILE A 207 -20.03 -17.66 14.51
N ALA A 208 -20.60 -18.76 13.98
CA ALA A 208 -21.20 -19.82 14.79
C ALA A 208 -20.17 -20.46 15.73
N LYS A 209 -18.94 -20.69 15.26
CA LYS A 209 -17.85 -21.23 16.08
C LYS A 209 -17.42 -20.26 17.19
N ILE A 210 -17.33 -18.97 16.90
CA ILE A 210 -17.01 -17.93 17.91
C ILE A 210 -18.14 -17.84 18.95
N ARG A 211 -19.40 -17.90 18.52
CA ARG A 211 -20.56 -17.90 19.42
C ARG A 211 -20.55 -19.12 20.34
N ASN A 212 -20.31 -20.30 19.79
CA ASN A 212 -20.28 -21.55 20.56
C ASN A 212 -19.05 -21.69 21.47
N ALA A 213 -17.99 -20.91 21.25
CA ALA A 213 -16.82 -20.86 22.13
C ALA A 213 -16.97 -19.84 23.28
N ARG A 214 -18.03 -19.02 23.27
CA ARG A 214 -18.38 -18.07 24.34
C ARG A 214 -19.45 -18.60 25.30
N HIS A 215 -20.10 -19.71 24.96
CA HIS A 215 -21.00 -20.48 25.83
C HIS A 215 -20.27 -21.70 26.36
#